data_AF-A0A9X9BP04-F1
#
_entry.id   AF-A0A9X9BP04-F1
#
_cell.length_a   1.000
_cell.length_b   1.000
_cell.length_c   1.000
_cell.angle_alpha   90.00
_cell.angle_beta   90.00
_cell.angle_gamma   90.00
#
_symmetry.space_group_name_H-M   'P 1'
#
loop_
_entity.id
_entity.type
_entity.pdbx_description
1 polymer ?
#
loop_
_entity_poly.entity_id
_entity_poly.type
_entity_poly.pdbx_seq_one_letter_code
_entity_poly.pdbx_strand_id
1 'polypeptide(L)' 'MTADKTPDPISSEQAQKGTDKAAKGQPLERPNPSTETVDKVLTPTSIKDTERQADAINEQADDAERKLGH' A
#
# COMPACT_ATOMS: atom_id res chain seq x y z
N MET A 1 7.19 -41.94 -29.47
CA MET A 1 8.33 -41.01 -29.36
C MET A 1 7.93 -39.92 -28.37
N THR A 2 8.36 -40.02 -27.12
CA THR A 2 8.10 -39.01 -26.08
C THR A 2 9.09 -37.86 -26.27
N ALA A 3 8.61 -36.66 -26.57
CA ALA A 3 9.47 -35.47 -26.64
C ALA A 3 9.99 -35.16 -25.24
N ASP A 4 11.31 -34.99 -25.11
CA ASP A 4 11.93 -34.49 -23.89
C ASP A 4 11.31 -33.13 -23.53
N LYS A 5 10.89 -32.98 -22.29
CA LYS A 5 10.24 -31.78 -21.74
C LYS A 5 11.19 -30.96 -20.87
N THR A 6 12.47 -31.32 -20.84
CA THR A 6 13.49 -30.62 -20.06
C THR A 6 13.68 -29.22 -20.65
N PRO A 7 13.44 -28.15 -19.87
CA PRO A 7 13.71 -26.78 -20.32
C PRO A 7 15.21 -26.53 -20.48
N ASP A 8 15.57 -25.71 -21.46
CA ASP A 8 16.97 -25.27 -21.62
C ASP A 8 17.43 -24.46 -20.39
N PRO A 9 18.67 -24.67 -19.91
CA PRO A 9 19.20 -23.90 -18.79
C PRO A 9 19.33 -22.42 -19.18
N ILE A 10 18.76 -21.53 -18.34
CA ILE A 10 18.86 -20.08 -18.52
C ILE A 10 19.86 -19.48 -17.51
N SER A 11 20.61 -18.45 -17.93
CA SER A 11 21.46 -17.66 -17.02
C SER A 11 20.61 -16.86 -16.02
N SER A 12 21.16 -16.57 -14.84
CA SER A 12 20.57 -15.64 -13.86
C SER A 12 20.20 -14.30 -14.50
N GLU A 13 21.04 -13.80 -15.40
CA GLU A 13 20.80 -12.55 -16.13
C GLU A 13 19.61 -12.65 -17.08
N GLN A 14 19.36 -13.83 -17.66
CA GLN A 14 18.18 -14.08 -18.49
C GLN A 14 16.93 -14.25 -17.64
N ALA A 15 17.03 -14.92 -16.49
CA ALA A 15 15.92 -15.10 -15.55
C ALA A 15 15.43 -13.77 -14.97
N GLN A 16 16.34 -12.80 -14.77
CA GLN A 16 16.01 -11.48 -14.23
C GLN A 16 15.43 -10.51 -15.25
N LYS A 17 15.55 -10.79 -16.56
CA LYS A 17 15.09 -9.87 -17.62
C LYS A 17 13.57 -9.77 -17.76
N GLY A 18 12.81 -10.59 -17.03
CA GLY A 18 11.38 -10.71 -17.18
C GLY A 18 11.01 -11.34 -18.53
N THR A 19 9.98 -12.17 -18.56
CA THR A 19 9.41 -12.66 -19.83
C THR A 19 8.79 -11.47 -20.55
N ASP A 20 9.54 -10.94 -21.51
CA ASP A 20 9.19 -9.86 -22.41
C ASP A 20 8.82 -8.54 -21.73
N LYS A 21 9.43 -7.48 -22.27
CA LYS A 21 9.00 -6.11 -22.01
C LYS A 21 7.48 -6.10 -22.11
N ALA A 22 6.78 -5.70 -21.04
CA ALA A 22 5.37 -5.31 -21.15
C ALA A 22 5.23 -4.55 -22.47
N ALA A 23 4.39 -5.04 -23.39
CA ALA A 23 4.34 -4.53 -24.75
C ALA A 23 4.28 -2.99 -24.64
N LYS A 24 5.17 -2.26 -25.32
CA LYS A 24 5.19 -0.79 -25.22
C LYS A 24 3.76 -0.28 -25.49
N GLY A 25 3.08 0.20 -24.44
CA GLY A 25 1.67 0.60 -24.51
C GLY A 25 0.67 -0.24 -23.70
N GLN A 26 1.07 -1.35 -23.06
CA GLN A 26 0.23 -1.97 -22.03
C GLN A 26 0.29 -1.12 -20.75
N PRO A 27 -0.84 -0.58 -20.28
CA PRO A 27 -0.86 0.08 -18.99
C PRO A 27 -0.56 -0.97 -17.91
N LEU A 28 0.32 -0.61 -16.97
CA LEU A 28 0.45 -1.35 -15.72
C LEU A 28 -0.96 -1.45 -15.10
N GLU A 29 -1.35 -2.66 -14.70
CA GLU A 29 -2.63 -2.86 -14.03
C GLU A 29 -2.67 -1.96 -12.79
N ARG A 30 -3.72 -1.14 -12.68
CA ARG A 30 -3.86 -0.28 -11.52
C ARG A 30 -4.08 -1.18 -10.30
N PRO A 31 -3.41 -0.90 -9.17
CA PRO A 31 -3.67 -1.61 -7.93
C PRO A 31 -5.17 -1.63 -7.61
N ASN A 32 -5.62 -2.71 -6.97
CA ASN A 32 -7.00 -2.80 -6.52
C ASN A 32 -7.32 -1.57 -5.62
N PRO A 33 -8.36 -0.78 -5.92
CA PRO A 33 -8.73 0.38 -5.12
C PRO A 33 -8.95 0.06 -3.63
N SER A 34 -9.35 -1.19 -3.32
CA SER A 34 -9.53 -1.64 -1.93
C SER A 34 -8.22 -1.82 -1.16
N THR A 35 -7.10 -1.96 -1.86
CA THR A 35 -5.76 -2.12 -1.28
C THR A 35 -4.83 -0.95 -1.57
N GLU A 36 -5.22 -0.04 -2.48
CA GLU A 36 -4.46 1.17 -2.85
C GLU A 36 -4.18 2.07 -1.64
N THR A 37 -5.12 2.13 -0.69
CA THR A 37 -4.97 2.95 0.52
C THR A 37 -4.28 2.21 1.66
N VAL A 38 -4.24 0.89 1.62
CA VAL A 38 -3.66 0.04 2.68
C VAL A 38 -2.13 0.12 2.65
N ASP A 39 -1.52 0.35 1.47
CA ASP A 39 -0.07 0.43 1.27
C ASP A 39 0.51 1.86 1.38
N LYS A 40 -0.26 2.80 1.95
CA LYS A 40 0.31 4.09 2.36
C LYS A 40 0.95 3.89 3.71
N VAL A 41 2.27 3.69 3.72
CA VAL A 41 3.10 3.71 4.94
C VAL A 41 2.61 4.85 5.83
N LEU A 42 2.15 4.54 7.04
CA LEU A 42 1.82 5.55 8.03
C LEU A 42 3.03 6.48 8.16
N THR A 43 2.90 7.69 7.63
CA THR A 43 3.98 8.67 7.68
C THR A 43 4.04 9.25 9.09
N PRO A 44 5.22 9.65 9.59
CA PRO A 44 5.31 10.35 10.86
C PRO A 44 4.38 11.58 10.94
N THR A 45 4.14 12.26 9.81
CA THR A 45 3.20 13.37 9.70
C THR A 45 1.76 12.92 9.93
N SER A 46 1.28 11.89 9.22
CA SER A 46 -0.09 11.41 9.36
C SER A 46 -0.40 10.86 10.76
N ILE A 47 0.60 10.28 11.43
CA ILE A 47 0.48 9.84 12.82
C ILE A 47 0.27 11.06 13.73
N LYS A 48 1.16 12.06 13.64
CA LYS A 48 1.04 13.30 14.42
C LYS A 48 -0.24 14.09 14.15
N ASP A 49 -0.75 14.03 12.92
CA ASP A 49 -2.00 14.69 12.56
C ASP A 49 -3.20 14.01 13.21
N THR A 50 -3.13 12.69 13.39
CA THR A 50 -4.16 11.91 14.09
C THR A 50 -4.10 12.17 15.60
N GLU A 51 -2.90 12.24 16.18
CA GLU A 51 -2.70 12.58 17.59
C GLU A 51 -3.31 13.95 17.93
N ARG A 52 -3.02 14.99 17.13
CA ARG A 52 -3.59 16.32 17.34
C ARG A 52 -5.12 16.36 17.23
N GLN A 53 -5.70 15.54 16.35
CA GLN A 53 -7.16 15.42 16.25
C GLN A 53 -7.76 14.76 17.49
N ALA A 54 -7.11 13.71 17.99
CA ALA A 54 -7.55 13.02 19.21
C ALA A 54 -7.50 13.95 20.42
N ASP A 55 -6.42 14.72 20.58
CA ASP A 55 -6.27 15.69 21.67
C ASP A 55 -7.39 16.75 21.65
N ALA A 56 -7.70 17.29 20.47
CA ALA A 56 -8.77 18.29 20.32
C ALA A 56 -10.16 17.73 20.64
N ILE A 57 -10.43 16.46 20.31
CA ILE A 57 -11.69 15.79 20.66
C ILE A 57 -11.81 15.64 22.17
N ASN A 58 -10.74 15.20 22.84
CA ASN A 58 -10.74 15.01 24.29
C ASN A 58 -10.95 16.35 25.02
N GLU A 59 -10.26 17.41 24.59
CA GLU A 59 -10.45 18.76 25.18
C GLU A 59 -11.91 19.23 25.03
N GLN A 60 -12.51 19.04 23.85
CA GLN A 60 -13.91 19.39 23.62
C GLN A 60 -14.88 18.56 24.48
N ALA A 61 -14.58 17.27 24.68
CA ALA A 61 -15.36 16.40 25.53
C ALA A 61 -15.31 16.86 26.99
N ASP A 62 -14.11 17.14 27.52
CA ASP A 62 -13.91 17.64 28.88
C ASP A 62 -14.63 18.99 29.10
N ASP A 63 -14.55 19.88 28.11
CA ASP A 63 -15.30 21.15 28.11
C ASP A 63 -16.81 20.96 28.17
N ALA A 64 -17.33 20.01 27.40
CA ALA A 64 -18.75 19.69 27.37
C ALA A 64 -19.20 19.07 28.70
N GLU A 65 -18.43 18.12 29.24
CA GLU A 65 -18.71 17.51 30.55
C GLU A 65 -18.74 18.55 31.67
N ARG A 66 -17.78 19.49 31.67
CA ARG A 66 -17.78 20.62 32.63
C ARG A 66 -19.02 21.49 32.51
N LYS A 67 -19.49 21.76 31.30
CA LYS A 67 -20.70 22.57 31.05
C LYS A 67 -22.00 21.84 31.43
N LEU A 68 -22.03 20.52 31.32
CA LEU A 68 -23.19 19.68 31.62
C LEU A 68 -23.28 19.28 33.11
N GLY A 69 -22.16 19.30 33.83
CA GLY A 69 -22.09 18.99 35.27
C GLY A 69 -22.52 20.13 36.21
N HIS A 70 -23.20 21.17 35.70
CA HIS A 70 -23.72 22.31 36.45
C HIS A 70 -25.25 22.40 36.39
#